data_AF-A0A7Y5VR27-F1
#
_entry.id   AF-A0A7Y5VR27-F1
#
_cell.length_a   1.000
_cell.length_b   1.000
_cell.length_c   1.000
_cell.angle_alpha   90.00
_cell.angle_beta   90.00
_cell.angle_gamma   90.00
#
_symmetry.space_group_name_H-M   'P 1'
#
loop_
_entity.id
_entity.type
_entity.pdbx_description
1 polymer ?
#
loop_
_entity_poly.entity_id
_entity_poly.type
_entity_poly.pdbx_seq_one_letter_code
_entity_poly.pdbx_strand_id
1 'polypeptide(L)'
;MRARQFTMFIVGLITVTMTTGKTAADQGPVPEGLSASDWSSIRAAYEGNRHAAFAVEDGYVALNPGQQWRTRFDGRGFVVTPDAGGWTWGLELVGYGRGGEERAATRPACVDAQGQRVEYEWDAALTQWYVNDARGLEHGYTVHQRPDSSALRAEKSGGPLPVAEATGNHRVPCGRKPGRDSRGMSSRGSGRESGCDSVRRRMHVVLPL
;
A
#
# COMPACT_ATOMS: atom_id res chain seq x y z
N MET A 1 -15.22 62.04 35.38
CA MET A 1 -14.54 60.82 35.87
C MET A 1 -14.21 59.93 34.69
N ARG A 2 -13.07 59.22 34.77
CA ARG A 2 -12.21 58.76 33.67
C ARG A 2 -12.85 57.89 32.59
N ALA A 3 -12.53 58.22 31.35
CA ALA A 3 -12.75 57.43 30.14
C ALA A 3 -11.99 56.10 30.20
N ARG A 4 -12.68 54.99 29.87
CA ARG A 4 -12.05 53.69 29.63
C ARG A 4 -11.91 53.52 28.11
N GLN A 5 -10.71 53.73 27.62
CA GLN A 5 -10.31 53.38 26.25
C GLN A 5 -10.38 51.86 26.08
N PHE A 6 -11.28 51.40 25.21
CA PHE A 6 -11.22 50.03 24.68
C PHE A 6 -10.23 50.03 23.53
N THR A 7 -9.04 49.48 23.76
CA THR A 7 -8.08 49.20 22.70
C THR A 7 -8.57 47.99 21.92
N MET A 8 -9.07 48.25 20.71
CA MET A 8 -9.45 47.25 19.73
C MET A 8 -8.18 46.70 19.08
N PHE A 9 -7.75 45.49 19.48
CA PHE A 9 -6.66 44.79 18.81
C PHE A 9 -7.19 44.20 17.49
N ILE A 10 -6.83 44.83 16.37
CA ILE A 10 -6.98 44.27 15.04
C ILE A 10 -5.92 43.16 14.89
N VAL A 11 -6.33 41.90 15.04
CA VAL A 11 -5.51 40.75 14.61
C VAL A 11 -5.59 40.70 13.09
N GLY A 12 -4.58 41.25 12.43
CA GLY A 12 -4.41 41.14 10.98
C GLY A 12 -4.12 39.70 10.59
N LEU A 13 -5.06 39.08 9.89
CA LEU A 13 -4.85 37.80 9.21
C LEU A 13 -3.94 38.04 8.00
N ILE A 14 -2.63 37.79 8.15
CA ILE A 14 -1.72 37.71 7.01
C ILE A 14 -1.93 36.33 6.37
N THR A 15 -2.74 36.27 5.33
CA THR A 15 -2.76 35.11 4.43
C THR A 15 -1.47 35.13 3.61
N VAL A 16 -0.43 34.47 4.08
CA VAL A 16 0.72 34.12 3.24
C VAL A 16 0.30 32.94 2.38
N THR A 17 -0.16 33.21 1.15
CA THR A 17 -0.19 32.19 0.11
C THR A 17 1.25 31.87 -0.27
N MET A 18 1.82 30.85 0.36
CA MET A 18 3.00 30.19 -0.21
C MET A 18 2.52 29.42 -1.43
N THR A 19 2.52 30.09 -2.59
CA THR A 19 2.61 29.41 -3.87
C THR A 19 3.92 28.63 -3.84
N THR A 20 3.83 27.34 -3.53
CA THR A 20 4.90 26.39 -3.80
C THR A 20 5.05 26.31 -5.31
N GLY A 21 5.78 27.27 -5.88
CA GLY A 21 6.36 27.10 -7.19
C GLY A 21 7.26 25.89 -7.11
N LYS A 22 6.83 24.77 -7.68
CA LYS A 22 7.67 23.61 -7.92
C LYS A 22 8.85 24.10 -8.76
N THR A 23 9.95 24.41 -8.12
CA THR A 23 11.18 24.83 -8.78
C THR A 23 11.54 23.73 -9.77
N ALA A 24 11.65 24.09 -11.05
CA ALA A 24 12.06 23.21 -12.14
C ALA A 24 13.55 22.82 -12.05
N ALA A 25 14.04 22.53 -10.85
CA ALA A 25 15.43 22.33 -10.52
C ALA A 25 15.65 20.89 -10.07
N ASP A 26 15.35 19.95 -10.98
CA ASP A 26 16.01 18.62 -11.03
C ASP A 26 15.78 18.01 -12.43
N GLN A 27 16.02 18.82 -13.47
CA GLN A 27 15.58 18.49 -14.84
C GLN A 27 16.69 17.83 -15.71
N GLY A 28 17.94 17.77 -15.21
CA GLY A 28 19.09 17.25 -15.97
C GLY A 28 19.33 17.97 -17.32
N PRO A 29 20.46 17.75 -17.99
CA PRO A 29 20.65 18.25 -19.36
C PRO A 29 19.76 17.46 -20.34
N VAL A 30 19.19 18.16 -21.32
CA VAL A 30 18.48 17.53 -22.46
C VAL A 30 19.52 16.80 -23.32
N PRO A 31 19.37 15.49 -23.59
CA PRO A 31 20.28 14.76 -24.47
C PRO A 31 20.27 15.32 -25.90
N GLU A 32 21.41 15.19 -26.60
CA GLU A 32 21.52 15.58 -28.00
C GLU A 32 20.47 14.86 -28.85
N GLY A 33 19.82 15.61 -29.77
CA GLY A 33 18.78 15.08 -30.65
C GLY A 33 17.36 15.01 -30.05
N LEU A 34 17.14 15.47 -28.82
CA LEU A 34 15.81 15.55 -28.21
C LEU A 34 15.35 17.01 -28.02
N SER A 35 14.05 17.26 -28.22
CA SER A 35 13.45 18.52 -27.78
C SER A 35 13.27 18.52 -26.27
N ALA A 36 13.20 19.72 -25.67
CA ALA A 36 12.91 19.85 -24.23
C ALA A 36 11.53 19.25 -23.86
N SER A 37 10.55 19.32 -24.77
CA SER A 37 9.22 18.74 -24.56
C SER A 37 9.24 17.21 -24.56
N ASP A 38 9.98 16.61 -25.50
CA ASP A 38 10.16 15.16 -25.54
C ASP A 38 10.92 14.67 -24.31
N TRP A 39 11.97 15.39 -23.92
CA TRP A 39 12.74 15.07 -22.72
C TRP A 39 11.92 15.11 -21.44
N SER A 40 11.08 16.14 -21.29
CA SER A 40 10.15 16.26 -20.17
C SER A 40 9.17 15.08 -20.14
N SER A 41 8.61 14.71 -21.30
CA SER A 41 7.65 13.60 -21.42
C SER A 41 8.28 12.24 -21.10
N ILE A 42 9.49 11.99 -21.62
CA ILE A 42 10.26 10.77 -21.33
C ILE A 42 10.54 10.65 -19.83
N ARG A 43 10.95 11.74 -19.18
CA ARG A 43 11.22 11.70 -17.74
C ARG A 43 9.95 11.57 -16.91
N ALA A 44 8.86 12.22 -17.29
CA ALA A 44 7.58 12.00 -16.62
C ALA A 44 7.16 10.52 -16.69
N ALA A 45 7.32 9.88 -17.85
CA ALA A 45 7.04 8.45 -18.02
C ALA A 45 8.01 7.58 -17.22
N TYR A 46 9.31 7.89 -17.20
CA TYR A 46 10.30 7.16 -16.42
C TYR A 46 10.03 7.25 -14.92
N GLU A 47 9.85 8.47 -14.41
CA GLU A 47 9.56 8.72 -12.99
C GLU A 47 8.21 8.12 -12.58
N GLY A 48 7.20 8.13 -13.45
CA GLY A 48 5.92 7.49 -13.20
C GLY A 48 6.00 5.95 -13.16
N ASN A 49 6.86 5.34 -13.99
CA ASN A 49 6.95 3.88 -14.10
C ASN A 49 7.94 3.23 -13.13
N ARG A 50 8.98 3.93 -12.70
CA ARG A 50 10.03 3.35 -11.82
C ARG A 50 9.53 2.94 -10.43
N HIS A 51 8.35 3.42 -10.04
CA HIS A 51 7.66 3.07 -8.80
C HIS A 51 6.35 2.30 -9.04
N ALA A 52 6.00 2.00 -10.30
CA ALA A 52 4.77 1.30 -10.62
C ALA A 52 4.79 -0.15 -10.13
N ALA A 53 3.61 -0.66 -9.82
CA ALA A 53 3.36 -2.06 -9.54
C ALA A 53 2.99 -2.79 -10.84
N PHE A 54 3.63 -3.93 -11.08
CA PHE A 54 3.43 -4.75 -12.27
C PHE A 54 2.87 -6.11 -11.89
N ALA A 55 1.91 -6.59 -12.67
CA ALA A 55 1.35 -7.93 -12.48
C ALA A 55 2.43 -8.99 -12.75
N VAL A 56 2.49 -9.97 -11.84
CA VAL A 56 3.29 -11.19 -11.96
C VAL A 56 2.38 -12.39 -11.68
N GLU A 57 2.90 -13.60 -11.77
CA GLU A 57 2.07 -14.81 -11.63
C GLU A 57 1.21 -14.80 -10.35
N ASP A 58 1.80 -14.53 -9.18
CA ASP A 58 1.07 -14.55 -7.90
C ASP A 58 0.92 -13.16 -7.27
N GLY A 59 0.47 -12.19 -8.06
CA GLY A 59 0.09 -10.87 -7.59
C GLY A 59 0.88 -9.77 -8.26
N TYR A 60 1.49 -8.89 -7.48
CA TYR A 60 2.17 -7.71 -8.01
C TYR A 60 3.58 -7.56 -7.46
N VAL A 61 4.45 -6.94 -8.26
CA VAL A 61 5.77 -6.52 -7.82
C VAL A 61 5.93 -5.02 -8.07
N ALA A 62 6.47 -4.30 -7.09
CA ALA A 62 6.88 -2.92 -7.24
C ALA A 62 8.37 -2.80 -6.91
N LEU A 63 9.10 -2.04 -7.71
CA LEU A 63 10.49 -1.68 -7.45
C LEU A 63 10.52 -0.29 -6.85
N ASN A 64 11.50 -0.02 -5.99
CA ASN A 64 11.77 1.33 -5.54
C ASN A 64 13.30 1.55 -5.52
N PRO A 65 13.84 2.03 -6.65
CA PRO A 65 15.29 2.12 -6.84
C PRO A 65 15.98 3.07 -5.87
N GLY A 66 15.28 4.12 -5.40
CA GLY A 66 15.85 5.07 -4.43
C GLY A 66 16.15 4.44 -3.08
N GLN A 67 15.42 3.38 -2.72
CA GLN A 67 15.61 2.61 -1.47
C GLN A 67 16.21 1.22 -1.72
N GLN A 68 16.57 0.90 -2.98
CA GLN A 68 17.19 -0.37 -3.38
C GLN A 68 16.45 -1.60 -2.85
N TRP A 69 15.12 -1.58 -2.97
CA TRP A 69 14.26 -2.66 -2.50
C TRP A 69 13.14 -3.00 -3.47
N ARG A 70 12.66 -4.23 -3.38
CA ARG A 70 11.55 -4.80 -4.13
C ARG A 70 10.43 -5.18 -3.18
N THR A 71 9.20 -4.81 -3.51
CA THR A 71 8.00 -5.20 -2.77
C THR A 71 7.21 -6.21 -3.60
N ARG A 72 6.90 -7.37 -3.03
CA ARG A 72 5.98 -8.36 -3.59
C ARG A 72 4.65 -8.32 -2.84
N PHE A 73 3.55 -8.24 -3.57
CA PHE A 73 2.18 -8.29 -3.10
C PHE A 73 1.60 -9.65 -3.46
N ASP A 74 1.22 -10.46 -2.47
CA ASP A 74 0.85 -11.88 -2.67
C ASP A 74 -0.66 -12.17 -2.56
N GLY A 75 -1.48 -11.13 -2.51
CA GLY A 75 -2.92 -11.25 -2.29
C GLY A 75 -3.34 -11.36 -0.83
N ARG A 76 -2.40 -11.37 0.13
CA ARG A 76 -2.68 -11.28 1.58
C ARG A 76 -2.02 -10.08 2.26
N GLY A 77 -1.03 -9.49 1.60
CA GLY A 77 -0.32 -8.28 2.03
C GLY A 77 0.96 -8.14 1.22
N PHE A 78 2.07 -7.79 1.85
CA PHE A 78 3.34 -7.60 1.14
C PHE A 78 4.55 -8.14 1.87
N VAL A 79 5.62 -8.37 1.11
CA VAL A 79 6.98 -8.62 1.58
C VAL A 79 7.94 -7.73 0.80
N VAL A 80 8.82 -7.05 1.53
CA VAL A 80 9.94 -6.27 1.01
C VAL A 80 11.22 -7.08 1.09
N THR A 81 12.00 -7.05 0.02
CA THR A 81 13.34 -7.62 -0.07
C THR A 81 14.29 -6.56 -0.61
N PRO A 82 15.39 -6.23 0.08
CA PRO A 82 16.38 -5.31 -0.45
C PRO A 82 17.20 -6.01 -1.54
N ASP A 83 17.81 -5.24 -2.42
CA ASP A 83 18.75 -5.76 -3.42
C ASP A 83 20.00 -6.37 -2.74
N ALA A 84 20.37 -5.84 -1.57
CA ALA A 84 21.45 -6.34 -0.72
C ALA A 84 21.06 -6.30 0.77
N GLY A 85 21.53 -7.27 1.56
CA GLY A 85 21.36 -7.25 3.03
C GLY A 85 20.66 -8.47 3.63
N GLY A 86 20.18 -9.41 2.81
CA GLY A 86 19.71 -10.72 3.29
C GLY A 86 18.54 -10.69 4.27
N TRP A 87 17.82 -9.57 4.38
CA TRP A 87 16.66 -9.45 5.25
C TRP A 87 15.37 -9.35 4.42
N THR A 88 14.24 -9.73 5.00
CA THR A 88 12.92 -9.38 4.47
C THR A 88 12.00 -8.92 5.59
N TRP A 89 11.10 -8.01 5.27
CA TRP A 89 10.02 -7.64 6.18
C TRP A 89 8.70 -7.51 5.43
N GLY A 90 7.58 -7.71 6.12
CA GLY A 90 6.27 -7.62 5.50
C GLY A 90 5.12 -7.55 6.48
N LEU A 91 3.94 -7.23 5.96
CA LEU A 91 2.68 -7.21 6.71
C LEU A 91 1.64 -8.10 6.02
N GLU A 92 0.78 -8.72 6.84
CA GLU A 92 -0.40 -9.48 6.43
C GLU A 92 -1.57 -9.06 7.34
N LEU A 93 -2.70 -8.66 6.75
CA LEU A 93 -3.91 -8.42 7.53
C LEU A 93 -4.55 -9.78 7.85
N VAL A 94 -4.78 -10.05 9.13
CA VAL A 94 -5.42 -11.31 9.58
C VAL A 94 -6.83 -11.11 10.12
N GLY A 95 -7.19 -9.88 10.47
CA GLY A 95 -8.56 -9.52 10.83
C GLY A 95 -8.74 -8.05 11.16
N TYR A 96 -9.98 -7.60 11.18
CA TYR A 96 -10.35 -6.24 11.53
C TYR A 96 -11.75 -6.18 12.14
N GLY A 97 -12.00 -5.19 12.98
CA GLY A 97 -13.31 -4.98 13.60
C GLY A 97 -13.21 -4.20 14.90
N ARG A 98 -14.26 -4.30 15.72
CA ARG A 98 -14.28 -3.75 17.08
C ARG A 98 -13.87 -4.83 18.07
N GLY A 99 -13.38 -4.43 19.24
CA GLY A 99 -12.90 -5.38 20.25
C GLY A 99 -13.95 -6.44 20.58
N GLY A 100 -13.63 -7.72 20.32
CA GLY A 100 -14.52 -8.86 20.54
C GLY A 100 -15.47 -9.18 19.37
N GLU A 101 -15.48 -8.36 18.32
CA GLU A 101 -16.28 -8.52 17.10
C GLU A 101 -15.40 -8.40 15.84
N GLU A 102 -14.14 -8.87 15.93
CA GLU A 102 -13.23 -8.91 14.80
C GLU A 102 -13.66 -9.96 13.76
N ARG A 103 -13.62 -9.57 12.49
CA ARG A 103 -13.82 -10.46 11.35
C ARG A 103 -12.46 -10.91 10.82
N ALA A 104 -12.34 -12.19 10.46
CA ALA A 104 -11.12 -12.72 9.88
C ALA A 104 -10.91 -12.21 8.44
N ALA A 105 -9.75 -11.63 8.16
CA ALA A 105 -9.36 -11.19 6.83
C ALA A 105 -8.72 -12.37 6.08
N THR A 106 -9.55 -13.25 5.52
CA THR A 106 -9.06 -14.51 4.92
C THR A 106 -8.51 -14.30 3.50
N ARG A 107 -9.25 -13.57 2.67
CA ARG A 107 -8.85 -13.22 1.30
C ARG A 107 -9.56 -11.94 0.85
N PRO A 108 -8.92 -11.09 0.04
CA PRO A 108 -9.60 -9.99 -0.59
C PRO A 108 -10.60 -10.46 -1.65
N ALA A 109 -11.66 -9.68 -1.84
CA ALA A 109 -12.65 -9.82 -2.90
C ALA A 109 -12.07 -9.42 -4.28
N CYS A 110 -11.27 -8.35 -4.34
CA CYS A 110 -10.52 -7.94 -5.53
C CYS A 110 -9.15 -7.38 -5.11
N VAL A 111 -8.16 -7.59 -5.97
CA VAL A 111 -6.85 -6.94 -5.88
C VAL A 111 -6.56 -6.29 -7.21
N ASP A 112 -6.27 -4.99 -7.19
CA ASP A 112 -5.92 -4.23 -8.40
C ASP A 112 -4.66 -3.40 -8.17
N ALA A 113 -3.97 -3.07 -9.27
CA ALA A 113 -2.84 -2.16 -9.25
C ALA A 113 -2.92 -1.16 -10.40
N GLN A 114 -2.76 0.12 -10.05
CA GLN A 114 -2.78 1.22 -11.01
C GLN A 114 -1.60 2.14 -10.74
N GLY A 115 -0.63 2.13 -11.66
CA GLY A 115 0.62 2.85 -11.50
C GLY A 115 1.31 2.48 -10.19
N GLN A 116 1.52 3.47 -9.33
CA GLN A 116 2.21 3.36 -8.04
C GLN A 116 1.37 2.73 -6.92
N ARG A 117 0.09 2.47 -7.16
CA ARG A 117 -0.88 2.08 -6.13
C ARG A 117 -1.33 0.64 -6.30
N VAL A 118 -1.41 -0.09 -5.20
CA VAL A 118 -2.01 -1.42 -5.12
C VAL A 118 -3.12 -1.39 -4.08
N GLU A 119 -4.30 -1.90 -4.43
CA GLU A 119 -5.48 -1.94 -3.56
C GLU A 119 -5.99 -3.35 -3.37
N TYR A 120 -6.37 -3.64 -2.14
CA TYR A 120 -6.93 -4.90 -1.67
C TYR A 120 -8.31 -4.57 -1.12
N GLU A 121 -9.34 -4.88 -1.87
CA GLU A 121 -10.72 -4.78 -1.40
C GLU A 121 -11.02 -6.04 -0.59
N TRP A 122 -11.01 -5.95 0.74
CA TRP A 122 -11.26 -7.10 1.61
C TRP A 122 -12.73 -7.52 1.57
N ASP A 123 -13.61 -6.54 1.72
CA ASP A 123 -15.05 -6.65 1.55
C ASP A 123 -15.67 -5.25 1.34
N ALA A 124 -16.99 -5.14 1.47
CA ALA A 124 -17.70 -3.87 1.33
C ALA A 124 -17.35 -2.82 2.41
N ALA A 125 -16.72 -3.22 3.52
CA ALA A 125 -16.41 -2.35 4.64
C ALA A 125 -14.93 -1.88 4.66
N LEU A 126 -14.01 -2.63 4.06
CA LEU A 126 -12.57 -2.35 4.16
C LEU A 126 -11.82 -2.48 2.82
N THR A 127 -11.12 -1.40 2.44
CA THR A 127 -10.04 -1.45 1.46
C THR A 127 -8.70 -1.23 2.15
N GLN A 128 -7.73 -2.10 1.90
CA GLN A 128 -6.32 -1.87 2.25
C GLN A 128 -5.59 -1.35 1.01
N TRP A 129 -4.68 -0.41 1.18
CA TRP A 129 -3.97 0.17 0.06
C TRP A 129 -2.50 0.41 0.34
N TYR A 130 -1.73 0.43 -0.74
CA TYR A 130 -0.31 0.68 -0.76
C TYR A 130 0.03 1.72 -1.82
N VAL A 131 0.93 2.64 -1.51
CA VAL A 131 1.49 3.58 -2.50
C VAL A 131 3.00 3.47 -2.44
N ASN A 132 3.62 3.11 -3.56
CA ASN A 132 5.06 3.09 -3.70
C ASN A 132 5.51 4.37 -4.39
N ASP A 133 6.30 5.20 -3.72
CA ASP A 133 6.83 6.44 -4.28
C ASP A 133 8.28 6.68 -3.84
N ALA A 134 8.83 7.86 -4.16
CA ALA A 134 10.20 8.22 -3.81
C ALA A 134 10.48 8.25 -2.29
N ARG A 135 9.45 8.40 -1.44
CA ARG A 135 9.55 8.40 0.03
C ARG A 135 9.55 6.98 0.60
N GLY A 136 9.12 5.98 -0.17
CA GLY A 136 9.10 4.58 0.23
C GLY A 136 7.76 3.92 -0.09
N LEU A 137 7.41 2.92 0.73
CA LEU A 137 6.12 2.26 0.66
C LEU A 137 5.20 2.83 1.74
N GLU A 138 4.18 3.57 1.33
CA GLU A 138 3.07 3.93 2.19
C GLU A 138 2.05 2.80 2.23
N HIS A 139 1.44 2.62 3.40
CA HIS A 139 0.43 1.60 3.65
C HIS A 139 -0.69 2.22 4.49
N GLY A 140 -1.94 1.90 4.14
CA GLY A 140 -3.09 2.34 4.91
C GLY A 140 -4.35 1.53 4.65
N TYR A 141 -5.43 2.00 5.26
CA TYR A 141 -6.76 1.43 5.15
C TYR A 141 -7.78 2.54 4.88
N THR A 142 -8.79 2.22 4.10
CA THR A 142 -10.03 2.99 3.97
C THR A 142 -11.15 2.13 4.53
N VAL A 143 -11.84 2.66 5.54
CA VAL A 143 -12.99 2.02 6.17
C VAL A 143 -14.24 2.68 5.60
N HIS A 144 -14.95 1.96 4.73
CA HIS A 144 -16.12 2.46 4.00
C HIS A 144 -17.39 2.42 4.86
N GLN A 145 -17.47 1.43 5.74
CA GLN A 145 -18.59 1.24 6.65
C GLN A 145 -18.05 0.99 8.04
N ARG A 146 -18.67 1.65 9.02
CA ARG A 146 -18.42 1.32 10.43
C ARG A 146 -18.86 -0.14 10.64
N PRO A 147 -17.99 -1.03 11.16
CA PRO A 147 -18.40 -2.39 11.45
C PRO A 147 -19.62 -2.39 12.37
N ASP A 148 -20.63 -3.19 12.04
CA ASP A 148 -21.86 -3.33 12.84
C ASP A 148 -21.53 -3.62 14.30
N SER A 149 -22.18 -2.90 15.22
CA SER A 149 -22.04 -3.07 16.68
C SER A 149 -23.08 -4.02 17.28
N SER A 150 -23.75 -4.84 16.46
CA SER A 150 -24.95 -5.58 16.85
C SER A 150 -24.69 -6.82 17.71
N ALA A 151 -23.43 -7.19 17.98
CA ALA A 151 -23.10 -8.26 18.92
C ALA A 151 -22.78 -7.76 20.35
N LEU A 152 -22.95 -6.45 20.63
CA LEU A 152 -23.06 -5.90 21.99
C LEU A 152 -24.39 -6.26 22.66
N ARG A 153 -24.83 -7.53 22.56
CA ARG A 153 -25.74 -8.15 23.52
C ARG A 153 -24.96 -9.27 24.20
N ALA A 154 -24.35 -8.86 25.32
CA ALA A 154 -23.80 -9.66 26.41
C ALA A 154 -23.83 -11.18 26.24
N GLU A 155 -22.64 -11.78 26.12
CA GLU A 155 -22.39 -13.06 26.80
C GLU A 155 -20.95 -13.11 27.29
N LYS A 156 -20.81 -13.11 28.62
CA LYS A 156 -19.61 -13.60 29.31
C LYS A 156 -19.52 -15.10 29.00
N SER A 157 -18.65 -15.51 28.10
CA SER A 157 -18.28 -16.92 27.97
C SER A 157 -16.77 -17.02 27.84
N GLY A 158 -16.14 -17.26 29.00
CA GLY A 158 -14.74 -17.64 29.08
C GLY A 158 -14.57 -19.05 28.52
N GLY A 159 -13.81 -19.16 27.44
CA GLY A 159 -13.32 -20.42 26.88
C GLY A 159 -12.26 -20.12 25.81
N PRO A 160 -11.17 -20.90 25.73
CA PRO A 160 -10.13 -20.67 24.73
C PRO A 160 -10.66 -20.93 23.32
N LEU A 161 -10.54 -19.94 22.44
CA LEU A 161 -10.93 -20.05 21.03
C LEU A 161 -9.91 -20.91 20.24
N PRO A 162 -10.36 -21.83 19.38
CA PRO A 162 -9.48 -22.56 18.47
C PRO A 162 -9.01 -21.66 17.31
N VAL A 163 -7.73 -21.78 16.95
CA VAL A 163 -7.14 -21.21 15.73
C VAL A 163 -7.48 -22.14 14.57
N ALA A 164 -8.21 -21.64 13.56
CA ALA A 164 -8.44 -22.36 12.32
C ALA A 164 -7.56 -21.76 11.22
N GLU A 165 -6.65 -22.58 10.67
CA GLU A 165 -5.87 -22.27 9.48
C GLU A 165 -6.69 -22.62 8.23
N ALA A 166 -6.90 -21.64 7.35
CA ALA A 166 -7.47 -21.88 6.03
C ALA A 166 -6.36 -21.76 4.97
N THR A 167 -5.88 -22.90 4.47
CA THR A 167 -5.05 -22.96 3.26
C THR A 167 -5.96 -23.06 2.04
N GLY A 168 -5.91 -22.05 1.18
CA GLY A 168 -6.57 -22.09 -0.13
C GLY A 168 -6.01 -21.01 -1.05
N ASN A 169 -5.25 -21.43 -2.06
CA ASN A 169 -4.81 -20.55 -3.14
C ASN A 169 -5.85 -20.58 -4.27
N HIS A 170 -6.51 -19.45 -4.53
CA HIS A 170 -7.26 -19.25 -5.77
C HIS A 170 -7.22 -17.78 -6.21
N ARG A 171 -6.82 -17.56 -7.47
CA ARG A 171 -6.82 -16.24 -8.12
C ARG A 171 -8.25 -15.91 -8.57
N VAL A 172 -8.76 -14.74 -8.21
CA VAL A 172 -10.00 -14.18 -8.79
C VAL A 172 -9.60 -13.00 -9.68
N PRO A 173 -9.54 -13.17 -11.01
CA PRO A 173 -9.42 -12.02 -11.90
C PRO A 173 -10.72 -11.21 -11.88
N CYS A 174 -10.62 -9.91 -11.63
CA CYS A 174 -11.74 -8.98 -11.76
C CYS A 174 -12.14 -8.97 -13.27
N GLY A 175 -13.41 -9.25 -13.58
CA GLY A 175 -13.80 -9.83 -14.87
C GLY A 175 -13.72 -8.89 -16.09
N ARG A 176 -12.91 -9.25 -17.10
CA ARG A 176 -13.23 -9.29 -18.56
C ARG A 176 -12.13 -10.04 -19.35
N LYS A 177 -12.48 -11.08 -20.12
CA LYS A 177 -11.59 -11.82 -21.08
C LYS A 177 -11.95 -11.41 -22.53
N PRO A 178 -11.13 -11.63 -23.60
CA PRO A 178 -10.21 -12.78 -23.84
C PRO A 178 -8.80 -12.48 -24.43
N GLY A 179 -7.77 -13.28 -24.11
CA GLY A 179 -7.17 -14.36 -24.95
C GLY A 179 -5.66 -14.03 -25.13
N ARG A 180 -4.64 -14.90 -25.07
CA ARG A 180 -4.37 -16.24 -25.63
C ARG A 180 -3.02 -16.75 -25.02
N ASP A 181 -2.83 -18.07 -25.04
CA ASP A 181 -1.66 -18.88 -24.65
C ASP A 181 -0.24 -18.32 -24.91
N SER A 182 0.70 -18.64 -24.00
CA SER A 182 1.99 -19.22 -24.38
C SER A 182 2.69 -19.94 -23.22
N ARG A 183 3.44 -20.99 -23.61
CA ARG A 183 4.07 -22.06 -22.83
C ARG A 183 5.27 -21.58 -22.01
N GLY A 184 5.40 -22.09 -20.78
CA GLY A 184 6.59 -21.93 -19.94
C GLY A 184 7.64 -23.03 -20.16
N MET A 185 8.91 -22.63 -20.11
CA MET A 185 10.08 -23.50 -20.01
C MET A 185 10.67 -23.31 -18.59
N SER A 186 10.85 -24.39 -17.83
CA SER A 186 11.36 -24.39 -16.45
C SER A 186 12.86 -24.72 -16.42
N SER A 187 13.63 -24.01 -15.59
CA SER A 187 14.95 -24.47 -15.14
C SER A 187 15.08 -24.26 -13.62
N ARG A 188 15.40 -25.33 -12.91
CA ARG A 188 15.67 -25.38 -11.47
C ARG A 188 17.07 -24.84 -11.16
N GLY A 189 17.21 -24.12 -10.04
CA GLY A 189 18.49 -23.76 -9.44
C GLY A 189 18.40 -23.88 -7.93
N SER A 190 19.12 -24.87 -7.38
CA SER A 190 19.36 -25.11 -5.95
C SER A 190 20.48 -24.19 -5.47
N GLY A 191 20.31 -23.53 -4.33
CA GLY A 191 21.32 -22.67 -3.71
C GLY A 191 21.04 -22.50 -2.21
N ARG A 192 22.11 -22.56 -1.41
CA ARG A 192 22.14 -22.75 0.05
C ARG A 192 21.57 -21.55 0.82
N GLU A 193 20.76 -21.83 1.84
CA GLU A 193 20.25 -20.83 2.79
C GLU A 193 21.36 -20.42 3.77
N SER A 194 22.06 -19.33 3.46
CA SER A 194 22.66 -18.47 4.48
C SER A 194 21.51 -17.76 5.20
N GLY A 195 21.42 -17.90 6.53
CA GLY A 195 20.29 -17.44 7.34
C GLY A 195 19.91 -15.99 7.06
N CYS A 196 18.83 -15.81 6.31
CA CYS A 196 18.20 -14.52 6.05
C CYS A 196 17.21 -14.20 7.17
N ASP A 197 17.33 -13.03 7.79
CA ASP A 197 16.33 -12.53 8.74
C ASP A 197 15.04 -12.20 7.98
N SER A 198 14.04 -13.07 8.07
CA SER A 198 12.79 -12.96 7.31
C SER A 198 11.61 -12.83 8.25
N VAL A 199 10.94 -11.68 8.25
CA VAL A 199 9.82 -11.40 9.17
C VAL A 199 8.60 -10.85 8.44
N ARG A 200 7.54 -11.65 8.33
CA ARG A 200 6.21 -11.12 7.99
C ARG A 200 5.34 -11.06 9.23
N ARG A 201 4.97 -9.86 9.64
CA ARG A 201 4.10 -9.66 10.80
C ARG A 201 2.63 -9.77 10.39
N ARG A 202 1.87 -10.51 11.18
CA ARG A 202 0.40 -10.56 11.09
C ARG A 202 -0.18 -9.39 11.89
N MET A 203 -1.16 -8.70 11.32
CA MET A 203 -1.78 -7.53 11.94
C MET A 203 -3.28 -7.68 12.06
N HIS A 204 -3.80 -7.35 13.25
CA HIS A 204 -5.22 -7.10 13.48
C HIS A 204 -5.45 -5.59 13.51
N VAL A 205 -6.47 -5.12 12.79
CA VAL A 205 -6.87 -3.69 12.81
C VAL A 205 -8.08 -3.54 13.71
N VAL A 206 -7.86 -2.98 14.90
CA VAL A 206 -8.95 -2.64 15.83
C VAL A 206 -9.44 -1.23 15.52
N LEU A 207 -10.71 -1.11 15.14
CA LEU A 207 -11.32 0.15 14.77
C LEU A 207 -11.84 0.88 16.01
N PRO A 208 -11.66 2.22 16.09
CA PRO A 208 -12.05 3.00 17.25
C PRO A 208 -13.56 2.97 17.49
N LEU A 209 -13.93 3.22 18.75
CA LEU A 209 -15.31 3.24 19.21
C LEU A 209 -16.12 4.34 18.56
#